data_AF-A0A257NIX7-F1
#
_entry.id   AF-A0A257NIX7-F1
#
_cell.length_a   1.000
_cell.length_b   1.000
_cell.length_c   1.000
_cell.angle_alpha   90.00
_cell.angle_beta   90.00
_cell.angle_gamma   90.00
#
_symmetry.space_group_name_H-M   'P 1'
#
loop_
_entity.id
_entity.type
_entity.pdbx_description
1 polymer ?
#
loop_
_entity_poly.entity_id
_entity_poly.type
_entity_poly.pdbx_seq_one_letter_code
_entity_poly.pdbx_strand_id
1 'polypeptide(L)'
;MQADQDSSASAQESALNTDSDADAATDAIETVGDAGAEDSKQTPGRAKESTKAQVNSQGGTRARFGAWLGRPMTSFHLIIAVTSLLTTLGLIMVLSASGVRSYGADGSAWVIFGKQVLWTVIGLIAAYVAMRMSVRFLRRVAFTGYVVTIILLVLVLVPGIGHLANGSRKWFVIAGFSMQPSELAKIAFVIWGAHLLAARRMERASL
;
A
#
# COMPACT_ATOMS: atom_id res chain seq x y z
N MET A 1 -29.56 29.57 83.85
CA MET A 1 -30.55 29.24 82.79
C MET A 1 -29.74 28.70 81.62
N GLN A 2 -29.56 27.41 81.37
CA GLN A 2 -30.33 26.17 81.62
C GLN A 2 -29.27 25.09 82.00
N ALA A 3 -29.22 24.59 83.24
CA ALA A 3 -29.86 23.34 83.71
C ALA A 3 -29.49 22.13 82.82
N ASP A 4 -28.58 21.28 83.29
CA ASP A 4 -28.91 20.08 84.10
C ASP A 4 -29.77 19.08 83.33
N GLN A 5 -29.09 18.21 82.60
CA GLN A 5 -29.44 16.80 82.44
C GLN A 5 -28.14 16.01 82.33
N ASP A 6 -27.53 15.88 83.50
CA ASP A 6 -26.69 14.79 83.95
C ASP A 6 -27.01 13.45 83.25
N SER A 7 -26.00 12.72 82.82
CA SER A 7 -25.32 11.76 83.70
C SER A 7 -26.30 10.75 84.33
N SER A 8 -26.72 9.77 83.52
CA SER A 8 -27.11 8.44 84.00
C SER A 8 -27.31 7.46 82.83
N ALA A 9 -26.23 7.00 82.21
CA ALA A 9 -26.18 5.70 81.52
C ALA A 9 -24.76 5.42 80.97
N SER A 10 -23.77 5.42 81.86
CA SER A 10 -22.69 4.46 81.74
C SER A 10 -23.26 3.04 81.81
N ALA A 11 -22.61 2.11 81.11
CA ALA A 11 -22.72 0.65 81.30
C ALA A 11 -23.89 -0.06 80.60
N GLN A 12 -23.56 -0.64 79.45
CA GLN A 12 -24.08 -1.86 78.79
C GLN A 12 -23.78 -1.64 77.30
N GLU A 13 -23.17 -2.51 76.52
CA GLU A 13 -22.77 -3.90 76.64
C GLU A 13 -22.00 -4.11 75.32
N SER A 14 -20.71 -4.44 75.31
CA SER A 14 -20.29 -5.83 75.38
C SER A 14 -21.02 -6.76 74.40
N ALA A 15 -20.92 -6.50 73.10
CA ALA A 15 -21.01 -7.48 72.00
C ALA A 15 -20.78 -6.69 70.70
N LEU A 16 -19.98 -7.07 69.73
CA LEU A 16 -19.68 -8.39 69.24
C LEU A 16 -18.42 -8.27 68.39
N ASN A 17 -17.33 -8.83 68.92
CA ASN A 17 -16.07 -9.07 68.24
C ASN A 17 -16.23 -10.32 67.34
N THR A 18 -15.29 -10.52 66.42
CA THR A 18 -14.96 -11.78 65.70
C THR A 18 -15.96 -12.13 64.57
N ASP A 19 -15.57 -12.43 63.33
CA ASP A 19 -14.47 -13.29 62.84
C ASP A 19 -13.80 -12.64 61.60
N SER A 20 -12.49 -12.43 61.51
CA SER A 20 -11.31 -13.31 61.59
C SER A 20 -11.23 -14.34 60.47
N ASP A 21 -10.29 -14.04 59.57
CA ASP A 21 -9.64 -14.95 58.65
C ASP A 21 -9.07 -16.19 59.33
N ALA A 22 -8.89 -17.20 58.47
CA ALA A 22 -7.80 -18.16 58.45
C ALA A 22 -7.84 -19.41 59.37
N ASP A 23 -7.63 -20.51 58.64
CA ASP A 23 -6.78 -21.65 58.95
C ASP A 23 -7.28 -22.77 59.87
N ALA A 24 -7.40 -23.91 59.19
CA ALA A 24 -6.74 -25.17 59.53
C ALA A 24 -7.24 -25.99 60.72
N ALA A 25 -6.96 -27.28 60.56
CA ALA A 25 -6.81 -28.30 61.59
C ALA A 25 -8.06 -29.15 61.93
N THR A 26 -7.99 -30.39 61.44
CA THR A 26 -7.91 -31.59 62.30
C THR A 26 -9.15 -32.48 62.44
N ASP A 27 -8.93 -33.71 61.95
CA ASP A 27 -9.36 -35.03 62.41
C ASP A 27 -10.77 -35.27 62.93
N ALA A 28 -11.45 -36.19 62.24
CA ALA A 28 -12.19 -37.25 62.91
C ALA A 28 -11.99 -38.59 62.19
N ILE A 29 -11.60 -39.58 62.98
CA ILE A 29 -11.28 -40.98 62.69
C ILE A 29 -12.56 -41.84 62.67
N GLU A 30 -12.50 -42.93 61.90
CA GLU A 30 -13.23 -44.24 61.98
C GLU A 30 -13.89 -44.60 60.64
N THR A 31 -13.84 -45.82 60.07
CA THR A 31 -13.29 -47.14 60.42
C THR A 31 -13.31 -48.03 59.16
N VAL A 32 -12.22 -48.78 58.94
CA VAL A 32 -12.07 -50.20 58.49
C VAL A 32 -12.92 -50.81 57.34
N GLY A 33 -12.20 -51.45 56.38
CA GLY A 33 -12.61 -52.68 55.65
C GLY A 33 -12.60 -52.52 54.12
N ASP A 34 -11.53 -52.86 53.39
CA ASP A 34 -11.03 -54.17 52.90
C ASP A 34 -11.28 -54.39 51.39
N ALA A 35 -10.22 -54.86 50.73
CA ALA A 35 -10.05 -55.57 49.45
C ALA A 35 -10.92 -55.31 48.20
N GLY A 36 -10.24 -55.30 47.04
CA GLY A 36 -10.71 -56.07 45.87
C GLY A 36 -10.65 -55.36 44.51
N ALA A 37 -9.87 -55.92 43.59
CA ALA A 37 -9.75 -55.56 42.18
C ALA A 37 -10.88 -56.18 41.31
N GLU A 38 -10.81 -55.97 39.98
CA GLU A 38 -11.61 -56.57 38.86
C GLU A 38 -12.85 -55.75 38.43
N ASP A 39 -13.31 -55.67 37.18
CA ASP A 39 -12.91 -56.14 35.83
C ASP A 39 -13.86 -55.46 34.79
N SER A 40 -13.42 -55.51 33.53
CA SER A 40 -14.02 -55.24 32.21
C SER A 40 -15.55 -55.10 32.02
N LYS A 41 -15.93 -54.30 30.99
CA LYS A 41 -16.69 -54.78 29.81
C LYS A 41 -16.93 -53.73 28.70
N GLN A 42 -16.69 -54.20 27.46
CA GLN A 42 -16.99 -53.58 26.15
C GLN A 42 -18.49 -53.56 25.81
N THR A 43 -18.91 -52.72 24.83
CA THR A 43 -19.73 -53.12 23.65
C THR A 43 -19.70 -52.03 22.55
N PRO A 44 -19.74 -52.36 21.23
CA PRO A 44 -19.38 -51.47 20.12
C PRO A 44 -20.55 -51.07 19.20
N GLY A 45 -20.30 -50.10 18.30
CA GLY A 45 -20.96 -50.04 16.99
C GLY A 45 -21.45 -48.67 16.51
N ARG A 46 -20.81 -48.12 15.46
CA ARG A 46 -21.49 -47.71 14.21
C ARG A 46 -20.49 -47.43 13.11
N ALA A 47 -20.71 -48.06 11.97
CA ALA A 47 -19.88 -48.00 10.79
C ALA A 47 -20.39 -46.94 9.79
N LYS A 48 -19.45 -46.48 8.94
CA LYS A 48 -19.64 -45.95 7.58
C LYS A 48 -20.30 -44.59 7.41
N GLU A 49 -19.46 -43.55 7.36
CA GLU A 49 -19.67 -42.39 6.51
C GLU A 49 -18.31 -41.80 6.09
N SER A 50 -17.85 -42.18 4.90
CA SER A 50 -16.67 -41.57 4.27
C SER A 50 -16.85 -41.65 2.75
N THR A 51 -17.91 -41.00 2.29
CA THR A 51 -18.17 -40.77 0.87
C THR A 51 -17.41 -39.53 0.43
N LYS A 52 -16.42 -39.74 -0.44
CA LYS A 52 -15.94 -38.80 -1.47
C LYS A 52 -15.66 -37.36 -1.04
N ALA A 53 -14.45 -37.11 -0.52
CA ALA A 53 -13.80 -35.81 -0.65
C ALA A 53 -12.90 -35.81 -1.90
N GLN A 54 -13.50 -35.74 -3.09
CA GLN A 54 -12.80 -35.41 -4.32
C GLN A 54 -12.48 -33.92 -4.29
N VAL A 55 -11.35 -33.56 -3.67
CA VAL A 55 -10.88 -32.19 -3.56
C VAL A 55 -10.37 -31.72 -4.93
N ASN A 56 -11.09 -30.75 -5.47
CA ASN A 56 -10.84 -30.04 -6.72
C ASN A 56 -9.44 -29.38 -6.73
N SER A 57 -8.48 -29.98 -7.46
CA SER A 57 -7.09 -29.52 -7.54
C SER A 57 -6.83 -28.42 -8.59
N GLN A 58 -7.88 -27.86 -9.20
CA GLN A 58 -7.71 -26.87 -10.28
C GLN A 58 -7.51 -25.41 -9.80
N GLY A 59 -7.53 -25.14 -8.49
CA GLY A 59 -7.33 -23.79 -7.92
C GLY A 59 -5.87 -23.41 -7.60
N GLY A 60 -4.93 -24.36 -7.62
CA GLY A 60 -3.60 -24.18 -7.03
C GLY A 60 -2.65 -23.27 -7.82
N THR A 61 -2.70 -23.27 -9.14
CA THR A 61 -1.70 -22.55 -9.95
C THR A 61 -1.95 -21.04 -9.94
N ARG A 62 -3.20 -20.61 -10.16
CA ARG A 62 -3.58 -19.19 -10.15
C ARG A 62 -3.43 -18.55 -8.77
N ALA A 63 -3.79 -19.27 -7.71
CA ALA A 63 -3.64 -18.79 -6.33
C ALA A 63 -2.16 -18.61 -5.93
N ARG A 64 -1.28 -19.52 -6.35
CA ARG A 64 0.17 -19.44 -6.05
C ARG A 64 0.87 -18.33 -6.83
N PHE A 65 0.51 -18.10 -8.08
CA PHE A 65 0.98 -16.93 -8.83
C PHE A 65 0.51 -15.63 -8.17
N GLY A 66 -0.76 -15.51 -7.78
CA GLY A 66 -1.27 -14.36 -7.05
C GLY A 66 -0.55 -14.09 -5.72
N ALA A 67 -0.28 -15.15 -4.94
CA ALA A 67 0.46 -15.05 -3.69
C ALA A 67 1.94 -14.66 -3.87
N TRP A 68 2.58 -15.12 -4.95
CA TRP A 68 3.95 -14.74 -5.30
C TRP A 68 4.05 -13.28 -5.76
N LEU A 69 3.07 -12.79 -6.53
CA LEU A 69 2.93 -11.40 -6.94
C LEU A 69 2.52 -10.45 -5.81
N GLY A 70 1.93 -10.96 -4.73
CA GLY A 70 1.51 -10.17 -3.56
C GLY A 70 2.65 -9.73 -2.63
N ARG A 71 3.89 -10.18 -2.87
CA ARG A 71 5.06 -9.75 -2.08
C ARG A 71 5.48 -8.34 -2.55
N PRO A 72 5.56 -7.34 -1.66
CA PRO A 72 5.80 -5.94 -2.04
C PRO A 72 7.13 -5.75 -2.79
N MET A 73 8.13 -6.56 -2.46
CA MET A 73 9.41 -6.55 -3.18
C MET A 73 9.26 -7.12 -4.60
N THR A 74 8.50 -8.19 -4.80
CA THR A 74 8.31 -8.79 -6.13
C THR A 74 7.64 -7.83 -7.09
N SER A 75 6.60 -7.11 -6.66
CA SER A 75 5.89 -6.17 -7.53
C SER A 75 6.79 -5.01 -7.99
N PHE A 76 7.64 -4.49 -7.10
CA PHE A 76 8.61 -3.43 -7.43
C PHE A 76 9.65 -3.91 -8.45
N HIS A 77 10.27 -5.07 -8.21
CA HIS A 77 11.27 -5.63 -9.13
C HIS A 77 10.64 -5.99 -10.49
N LEU A 78 9.39 -6.47 -10.50
CA LEU A 78 8.66 -6.77 -11.72
C LEU A 78 8.42 -5.51 -12.55
N ILE A 79 7.97 -4.41 -11.94
CA ILE A 79 7.78 -3.13 -12.65
C ILE A 79 9.11 -2.67 -13.27
N ILE A 80 10.21 -2.68 -12.50
CA ILE A 80 11.53 -2.29 -13.01
C ILE A 80 11.97 -3.19 -14.17
N ALA A 81 11.80 -4.52 -14.03
CA ALA A 81 12.19 -5.48 -15.06
C ALA A 81 11.38 -5.32 -16.35
N VAL A 82 10.06 -5.10 -16.25
CA VAL A 82 9.21 -4.88 -17.42
C VAL A 82 9.53 -3.54 -18.07
N THR A 83 9.68 -2.47 -17.29
CA THR A 83 10.06 -1.15 -17.83
C THR A 83 11.43 -1.18 -18.52
N SER A 84 12.43 -1.84 -17.94
CA SER A 84 13.76 -1.96 -18.55
C SER A 84 13.74 -2.80 -19.83
N LEU A 85 12.97 -3.90 -19.84
CA LEU A 85 12.74 -4.72 -21.03
C LEU A 85 12.10 -3.90 -22.16
N LEU A 86 10.99 -3.22 -21.88
CA LEU A 86 10.28 -2.40 -22.88
C LEU A 86 11.16 -1.25 -23.41
N THR A 87 11.94 -0.61 -22.53
CA THR A 87 12.86 0.47 -22.92
C THR A 87 13.95 -0.06 -23.85
N THR A 88 14.53 -1.22 -23.53
CA THR A 88 15.59 -1.84 -24.35
C THR A 88 15.05 -2.28 -25.71
N LEU A 89 13.87 -2.91 -25.73
CA LEU A 89 13.20 -3.28 -26.99
C LEU A 89 12.87 -2.05 -27.84
N GLY A 90 12.43 -0.95 -27.23
CA GLY A 90 12.21 0.33 -27.91
C GLY A 90 13.49 0.90 -28.53
N LEU A 91 14.61 0.85 -27.81
CA LEU A 91 15.91 1.28 -28.34
C LEU A 91 16.36 0.41 -29.52
N ILE A 92 16.20 -0.90 -29.43
CA ILE A 92 16.50 -1.84 -30.53
C ILE A 92 15.63 -1.52 -31.76
N MET A 93 14.34 -1.22 -31.55
CA MET A 93 13.43 -0.84 -32.64
C MET A 93 13.89 0.46 -33.33
N VAL A 94 14.27 1.48 -32.56
CA VAL A 94 14.74 2.75 -33.12
C VAL A 94 16.05 2.56 -33.87
N LEU A 95 16.97 1.76 -33.35
CA LEU A 95 18.22 1.42 -34.05
C LEU A 95 17.94 0.72 -35.38
N SER A 96 17.03 -0.27 -35.37
CA SER A 96 16.60 -1.00 -36.57
C SER A 96 15.97 -0.08 -37.63
N ALA A 97 15.00 0.75 -37.22
CA ALA A 97 14.33 1.69 -38.12
C ALA A 97 15.28 2.79 -38.65
N SER A 98 16.25 3.21 -37.84
CA SER A 98 17.24 4.22 -38.24
C SER A 98 18.24 3.65 -39.25
N GLY A 99 18.69 2.40 -39.07
CA GLY A 99 19.63 1.74 -40.00
C GLY A 99 19.11 1.66 -41.44
N VAL A 100 17.83 1.34 -41.61
CA VAL A 100 17.16 1.30 -42.93
C VAL A 100 17.10 2.69 -43.58
N ARG A 101 16.91 3.74 -42.78
CA ARG A 101 16.83 5.13 -43.27
C ARG A 101 18.19 5.71 -43.70
N SER A 102 19.30 5.12 -43.24
CA SER A 102 20.67 5.53 -43.60
C SER A 102 21.08 5.13 -45.02
N TYR A 103 20.43 4.13 -45.60
CA TYR A 103 20.83 3.58 -46.90
C TYR A 103 20.36 4.41 -48.11
N GLY A 104 19.47 5.40 -47.91
CA GLY A 104 18.83 6.13 -49.01
C GLY A 104 18.91 7.65 -48.98
N ALA A 105 19.45 8.27 -47.91
CA ALA A 105 19.61 9.72 -47.84
C ALA A 105 20.74 10.07 -46.88
N ASP A 106 21.54 11.07 -47.25
CA ASP A 106 22.69 11.63 -46.52
C ASP A 106 22.29 12.28 -45.17
N GLY A 107 21.71 11.49 -44.26
CA GLY A 107 21.17 11.90 -42.98
C GLY A 107 21.43 10.81 -41.95
N SER A 108 22.61 10.89 -41.34
CA SER A 108 23.18 9.96 -40.36
C SER A 108 22.14 9.33 -39.43
N ALA A 109 21.85 8.03 -39.61
CA ALA A 109 21.05 7.24 -38.67
C ALA A 109 21.54 7.35 -37.22
N TRP A 110 22.84 7.59 -37.05
CA TRP A 110 23.51 7.89 -35.79
C TRP A 110 22.95 9.11 -35.06
N VAL A 111 22.44 10.13 -35.76
CA VAL A 111 21.84 11.32 -35.12
C VAL A 111 20.44 11.01 -34.56
N ILE A 112 19.63 10.22 -35.26
CA ILE A 112 18.30 9.83 -34.77
C ILE A 112 18.44 8.89 -33.57
N PHE A 113 19.28 7.88 -33.70
CA PHE A 113 19.57 6.96 -32.61
C PHE A 113 20.22 7.68 -31.42
N GLY A 114 21.21 8.56 -31.67
CA GLY A 114 21.87 9.34 -30.63
C GLY A 114 20.90 10.24 -29.86
N LYS A 115 19.95 10.90 -30.55
CA LYS A 115 18.86 11.65 -29.89
C LYS A 115 17.99 10.74 -29.03
N GLN A 116 17.63 9.56 -29.52
CA GLN A 116 16.80 8.63 -28.75
C GLN A 116 17.51 8.17 -27.47
N VAL A 117 18.79 7.80 -27.57
CA VAL A 117 19.59 7.40 -26.41
C VAL A 117 19.71 8.55 -25.40
N LEU A 118 19.97 9.78 -25.88
CA LEU A 118 20.02 10.96 -25.02
C LEU A 118 18.72 11.16 -24.24
N TRP A 119 17.56 11.10 -24.91
CA TRP A 119 16.25 11.23 -24.26
C TRP A 119 15.96 10.07 -23.30
N THR A 120 16.36 8.85 -23.63
CA THR A 120 16.24 7.71 -22.71
C THR A 120 17.09 7.90 -21.45
N VAL A 121 18.32 8.39 -21.57
CA VAL A 121 19.18 8.68 -20.40
C VAL A 121 18.59 9.78 -19.54
N ILE A 122 18.13 10.89 -20.14
CA ILE A 122 17.46 11.98 -19.42
C ILE A 122 16.21 11.43 -18.69
N GLY A 123 15.41 10.61 -19.37
CA GLY A 123 14.23 9.96 -18.78
C GLY A 123 14.57 9.03 -17.62
N LEU A 124 15.67 8.26 -17.71
CA LEU A 124 16.11 7.37 -16.65
C LEU A 124 16.59 8.14 -15.41
N ILE A 125 17.32 9.24 -15.61
CA ILE A 125 17.70 10.16 -14.53
C ILE A 125 16.44 10.76 -13.87
N ALA A 126 15.49 11.23 -14.68
CA ALA A 126 14.23 11.77 -14.18
C ALA A 126 13.43 10.73 -13.38
N ALA A 127 13.38 9.48 -13.85
CA ALA A 127 12.73 8.36 -13.15
C ALA A 127 13.43 8.06 -11.81
N TYR A 128 14.77 8.04 -11.78
CA TYR A 128 15.53 7.84 -10.56
C TYR A 128 15.28 8.96 -9.53
N VAL A 129 15.29 10.22 -9.96
CA VAL A 129 14.97 11.37 -9.10
C VAL A 129 13.54 11.27 -8.58
N ALA A 130 12.57 10.92 -9.44
CA ALA A 130 11.17 10.75 -9.04
C ALA A 130 10.99 9.65 -7.98
N MET A 131 11.72 8.53 -8.08
CA MET A 131 11.71 7.48 -7.05
C MET A 131 12.29 7.94 -5.71
N ARG A 132 13.18 8.93 -5.70
CA ARG A 132 13.79 9.49 -4.48
C ARG A 132 12.94 10.58 -3.84
N MET A 133 11.93 11.11 -4.55
CA MET A 133 11.06 12.16 -4.01
C MET A 133 10.08 11.60 -2.97
N SER A 134 9.96 12.31 -1.84
CA SER A 134 8.98 11.94 -0.82
C SER A 134 7.55 12.25 -1.27
N VAL A 135 6.60 11.38 -0.89
CA VAL A 135 5.17 11.58 -1.16
C VAL A 135 4.65 12.89 -0.55
N ARG A 136 5.23 13.30 0.59
CA ARG A 136 4.89 14.57 1.26
C ARG A 136 5.25 15.78 0.40
N PHE A 137 6.43 15.77 -0.21
CA PHE A 137 6.85 16.82 -1.13
C PHE A 137 5.92 16.86 -2.34
N LEU A 138 5.65 15.69 -2.94
CA LEU A 138 4.78 15.57 -4.11
C LEU A 138 3.37 16.12 -3.84
N ARG A 139 2.83 15.87 -2.63
CA ARG A 139 1.54 16.40 -2.20
C ARG A 139 1.56 17.93 -2.02
N ARG A 140 2.64 18.49 -1.47
CA ARG A 140 2.77 19.96 -1.29
C ARG A 140 2.81 20.70 -2.61
N VAL A 141 3.53 20.15 -3.60
CA VAL A 141 3.66 20.78 -4.93
C VAL A 141 2.50 20.45 -5.87
N ALA A 142 1.57 19.58 -5.47
CA ALA A 142 0.48 19.09 -6.33
C ALA A 142 -0.37 20.23 -6.92
N PHE A 143 -0.86 21.13 -6.07
CA PHE A 143 -1.70 22.24 -6.50
C PHE A 143 -0.93 23.25 -7.36
N THR A 144 0.22 23.72 -6.87
CA THR A 144 1.06 24.67 -7.60
C THR A 144 1.50 24.10 -8.96
N GLY A 145 1.92 22.83 -8.99
CA GLY A 145 2.31 22.13 -10.21
C GLY A 145 1.15 22.05 -11.21
N TYR A 146 -0.06 21.73 -10.74
CA TYR A 146 -1.25 21.71 -11.60
C TYR A 146 -1.53 23.08 -12.22
N VAL A 147 -1.58 24.15 -11.40
CA VAL A 147 -1.80 25.51 -11.89
C VAL A 147 -0.74 25.94 -12.91
N VAL A 148 0.53 25.66 -12.63
CA VAL A 148 1.63 25.94 -13.57
C VAL A 148 1.43 25.21 -14.89
N THR A 149 1.03 23.93 -14.87
CA THR A 149 0.79 23.19 -16.12
C THR A 149 -0.40 23.70 -16.91
N ILE A 150 -1.46 24.18 -16.25
CA ILE A 150 -2.58 24.84 -16.94
C ILE A 150 -2.12 26.12 -17.62
N ILE A 151 -1.31 26.93 -16.94
CA ILE A 151 -0.73 28.15 -17.53
C ILE A 151 0.13 27.79 -18.75
N LEU A 152 0.98 26.76 -18.65
CA LEU A 152 1.80 26.31 -19.78
C LEU A 152 0.96 25.81 -20.96
N LEU A 153 -0.16 25.13 -20.71
CA LEU A 153 -1.09 24.71 -21.75
C LEU A 153 -1.75 25.90 -22.45
N VAL A 154 -2.13 26.95 -21.72
CA VAL A 154 -2.65 28.17 -22.37
C VAL A 154 -1.53 28.87 -23.13
N LEU A 155 -0.33 28.91 -22.57
CA LEU A 155 0.82 29.61 -23.16
C LEU A 155 1.27 28.98 -24.49
N VAL A 156 1.16 27.66 -24.65
CA VAL A 156 1.53 27.00 -25.91
C VAL A 156 0.58 27.34 -27.07
N LEU A 157 -0.62 27.84 -26.80
CA LEU A 157 -1.53 28.33 -27.83
C LEU A 157 -1.15 29.72 -28.35
N VAL A 158 -0.37 30.49 -27.58
CA VAL A 158 -0.03 31.87 -27.93
C VAL A 158 0.91 31.89 -29.14
N PRO A 159 0.56 32.63 -30.22
CA PRO A 159 1.45 32.78 -31.37
C PRO A 159 2.73 33.50 -30.97
N GLY A 160 3.88 32.93 -31.32
CA GLY A 160 5.21 33.43 -30.97
C GLY A 160 5.91 32.63 -29.87
N ILE A 161 5.16 31.93 -29.02
CA ILE A 161 5.73 31.06 -27.96
C ILE A 161 5.58 29.59 -28.35
N GLY A 162 4.38 29.17 -28.76
CA GLY A 162 4.11 27.82 -29.22
C GLY A 162 4.57 27.60 -30.66
N HIS A 163 5.37 26.55 -30.88
CA HIS A 163 5.82 26.11 -32.19
C HIS A 163 4.68 25.44 -32.96
N LEU A 164 4.43 25.91 -34.18
CA LEU A 164 3.43 25.34 -35.09
C LEU A 164 4.01 24.11 -35.79
N ALA A 165 3.50 22.92 -35.48
CA ALA A 165 3.89 21.68 -36.13
C ALA A 165 2.62 20.92 -36.57
N ASN A 166 2.60 20.40 -37.80
CA ASN A 166 1.46 19.66 -38.35
C ASN A 166 0.11 20.39 -38.19
N GLY A 167 0.10 21.71 -38.42
CA GLY A 167 -1.10 22.55 -38.32
C GLY A 167 -1.58 22.87 -36.89
N SER A 168 -0.81 22.53 -35.85
CA SER A 168 -1.22 22.76 -34.46
C SER A 168 -0.06 23.25 -33.57
N ARG A 169 -0.37 24.16 -32.62
CA ARG A 169 0.60 24.66 -31.62
C ARG A 169 0.52 23.81 -30.36
N LYS A 170 1.47 22.89 -30.20
CA LYS A 170 1.51 21.94 -29.07
C LYS A 170 2.88 21.84 -28.42
N TRP A 171 3.92 22.40 -29.05
CA TRP A 171 5.30 22.19 -28.67
C TRP A 171 5.97 23.50 -28.30
N PHE A 172 6.74 23.50 -27.24
CA PHE A 172 7.78 24.50 -27.01
C PHE A 172 9.08 23.98 -27.59
N VAL A 173 9.70 24.75 -28.47
CA VAL A 173 11.00 24.41 -29.07
C VAL A 173 12.01 25.44 -28.62
N ILE A 174 12.96 25.03 -27.78
CA ILE A 174 13.99 25.90 -27.21
C ILE A 174 15.34 25.24 -27.43
N ALA A 175 16.23 25.92 -28.17
CA ALA A 175 17.60 25.46 -28.43
C ALA A 175 17.72 23.99 -28.92
N GLY A 176 16.78 23.55 -29.77
CA GLY A 176 16.75 22.18 -30.29
C GLY A 176 16.07 21.14 -29.39
N PHE A 177 15.65 21.52 -28.18
CA PHE A 177 14.82 20.69 -27.31
C PHE A 177 13.34 21.01 -27.54
N SER A 178 12.56 19.97 -27.79
CA SER A 178 11.11 20.05 -27.94
C SER A 178 10.44 19.50 -26.67
N MET A 179 9.71 20.34 -25.95
CA MET A 179 8.93 19.94 -24.78
C MET A 179 7.45 20.13 -25.04
N GLN A 180 6.66 19.11 -24.78
CA GLN A 180 5.21 19.17 -24.89
C GLN A 180 4.59 19.40 -23.49
N PRO A 181 4.00 20.57 -23.20
CA PRO A 181 3.47 20.87 -21.87
C PRO A 181 2.34 19.92 -21.44
N SER A 182 1.64 19.26 -22.37
CA SER A 182 0.64 18.24 -22.03
C SER A 182 1.22 17.00 -21.35
N GLU A 183 2.51 16.69 -21.54
CA GLU A 183 3.17 15.60 -20.81
C GLU A 183 3.30 15.95 -19.32
N LEU A 184 3.70 17.18 -19.01
CA LEU A 184 3.74 17.65 -17.62
C LEU A 184 2.35 17.74 -17.02
N ALA A 185 1.37 18.23 -17.78
CA ALA A 185 -0.01 18.36 -17.34
C ALA A 185 -0.62 17.02 -16.91
N LYS A 186 -0.33 15.92 -17.63
CA LYS A 186 -0.79 14.57 -17.25
C LYS A 186 -0.30 14.18 -15.85
N ILE A 187 0.99 14.37 -15.58
CA ILE A 187 1.60 14.01 -14.29
C ILE A 187 1.04 14.92 -13.18
N ALA A 188 1.00 16.23 -13.41
CA ALA A 188 0.49 17.18 -12.43
C ALA A 188 -0.99 16.94 -12.10
N PHE A 189 -1.81 16.61 -13.11
CA PHE A 189 -3.22 16.28 -12.93
C PHE A 189 -3.41 15.01 -12.10
N VAL A 190 -2.63 13.95 -12.33
CA VAL A 190 -2.70 12.72 -11.52
C VAL A 190 -2.31 12.98 -10.07
N ILE A 191 -1.26 13.75 -9.82
CA ILE A 191 -0.79 14.06 -8.46
C ILE A 191 -1.82 14.95 -7.74
N TRP A 192 -2.33 15.99 -8.39
CA TRP A 192 -3.35 16.87 -7.83
C TRP A 192 -4.68 16.14 -7.60
N GLY A 193 -5.12 15.34 -8.56
CA GLY A 193 -6.32 14.51 -8.45
C GLY A 193 -6.22 13.54 -7.26
N ALA A 194 -5.09 12.85 -7.11
CA ALA A 194 -4.84 11.98 -5.97
C ALA A 194 -4.88 12.75 -4.64
N HIS A 195 -4.33 13.96 -4.59
CA HIS A 195 -4.37 14.80 -3.41
C HIS A 195 -5.81 15.24 -3.06
N LEU A 196 -6.58 15.68 -4.04
CA LEU A 196 -7.97 16.13 -3.88
C LEU A 196 -8.88 15.00 -3.39
N LEU A 197 -8.78 13.82 -4.01
CA LEU A 197 -9.57 12.66 -3.58
C LEU A 197 -9.21 12.22 -2.16
N ALA A 198 -7.92 12.22 -1.82
CA ALA A 198 -7.49 11.86 -0.48
C ALA A 198 -7.95 12.88 0.59
N ALA A 199 -8.01 14.17 0.27
CA ALA A 199 -8.56 15.20 1.16
C ALA A 199 -10.07 14.98 1.40
N ARG A 200 -10.85 14.80 0.34
CA ARG A 200 -12.31 14.57 0.44
C ARG A 200 -12.67 13.28 1.19
N ARG A 201 -11.84 12.24 1.10
CA ARG A 201 -12.05 11.00 1.87
C ARG A 201 -11.95 11.24 3.38
N MET A 202 -11.05 12.11 3.82
CA MET A 202 -10.88 12.43 5.24
C MET A 202 -12.07 13.23 5.78
N GLU A 203 -12.58 14.18 5.01
CA GLU A 203 -13.79 14.96 5.37
C GLU A 203 -15.03 14.08 5.58
N ARG A 204 -15.23 13.08 4.71
CA ARG A 204 -16.36 12.13 4.85
C ARG A 204 -16.23 11.16 6.02
N ALA A 205 -15.02 10.96 6.54
CA ALA A 205 -14.78 10.07 7.69
C ALA A 205 -14.93 10.81 9.02
N SER A 206 -14.95 12.15 9.01
CA SER A 206 -15.13 13.01 10.18
C SER A 206 -16.57 13.46 10.43
N LEU A 207 -17.53 13.01 9.61
CA LEU A 207 -18.97 13.26 9.73
C LEU A 207 -19.68 11.96 10.14
#